data_AF-A0A8H5LYJ1-F1
#
_entry.id   AF-A0A8H5LYJ1-F1
#
_cell.length_a   1.000
_cell.length_b   1.000
_cell.length_c   1.000
_cell.angle_alpha   90.00
_cell.angle_beta   90.00
_cell.angle_gamma   90.00
#
_symmetry.space_group_name_H-M   'P 1'
#
loop_
_entity.id
_entity.type
_entity.pdbx_description
1 polymer ?
#
loop_
_entity_poly.entity_id
_entity_poly.type
_entity_poly.pdbx_seq_one_letter_code
_entity_poly.pdbx_strand_id
1 'polypeptide(L)'
;MAEDLPERKQQSIPRRSHGQSGPLHLVTTTDSSTRTTYTANKSKEESRAAPREETENHGNFPVYKLAPRRRAPLPRDAQGRFLAFREPTPTLSPTPTTTDTSRSNSPDSYGFPGRSPTAPTSPPQIPIPIADDSDNDMPANVEPFWGDRPDENGQDFFRAFNRAMGDKSDDVKRKLFVNYLHADGEADEWYAGLPAAVRADWDDIETAFHARWPRATVARKTAMEYEEEILALRLTEESMGLKELVAGRDVYTHIVWADRMGALVARAGHATGSTYIGLVRRGLPSLIREKIVGAPADWTAFLATVRAVDIDHIRDGAAELRKERDRQKRLDERMRMLEAMNSPTRAIRGQLANTSITVTAPKTRQITTLEGNPFLNAGGGQGSLSYATVGGGRVAGGTAARTPRPPPTEADRVALRARLAEMLHHPNTEAGRTAHQAQQRAWIEKHGAETKVTELTAYPLRPGTLPANSNECFGCGQSGHIAPKCPLPMERRLNIREADWRAICRSVLRITFATPVRYIAIDDYGGIAAVEPSAYIEELEDQGNGEGPSE
;
A
#
# COMPACT_ATOMS: atom_id res chain seq x y z
N MET A 1 -24.43 57.85 -53.04
CA MET A 1 -24.26 59.27 -53.42
C MET A 1 -23.94 60.00 -52.13
N ALA A 2 -22.66 60.12 -51.78
CA ALA A 2 -21.66 61.11 -52.22
C ALA A 2 -21.44 62.07 -51.04
N GLU A 3 -20.27 61.96 -50.39
CA GLU A 3 -19.27 63.05 -50.21
C GLU A 3 -19.60 63.90 -48.94
N ASP A 4 -18.69 64.41 -48.11
CA ASP A 4 -17.27 64.69 -48.26
C ASP A 4 -16.59 64.91 -46.88
N LEU A 5 -15.26 64.83 -46.88
CA LEU A 5 -14.27 65.14 -45.82
C LEU A 5 -14.01 66.67 -45.75
N PRO A 6 -13.26 67.28 -44.77
CA PRO A 6 -11.78 67.18 -44.75
C PRO A 6 -11.00 67.37 -43.40
N GLU A 7 -9.76 66.85 -43.45
CA GLU A 7 -8.43 67.30 -42.95
C GLU A 7 -8.15 67.78 -41.51
N ARG A 8 -6.97 67.65 -40.83
CA ARG A 8 -5.64 66.95 -40.89
C ARG A 8 -4.54 67.96 -40.46
N LYS A 9 -3.75 67.68 -39.41
CA LYS A 9 -2.37 68.18 -39.12
C LYS A 9 -1.76 67.21 -38.08
N GLN A 10 -0.88 66.24 -38.39
CA GLN A 10 0.57 66.24 -38.72
C GLN A 10 1.53 66.79 -37.66
N GLN A 11 2.45 65.93 -37.18
CA GLN A 11 3.91 66.09 -36.97
C GLN A 11 4.42 65.01 -35.98
N SER A 12 5.62 64.42 -36.01
CA SER A 12 6.60 64.00 -37.03
C SER A 12 7.77 63.37 -36.24
N ILE A 13 8.27 62.20 -36.69
CA ILE A 13 9.43 61.47 -36.15
C ILE A 13 10.71 61.88 -36.91
N PRO A 14 11.90 61.83 -36.29
CA PRO A 14 13.05 61.11 -36.90
C PRO A 14 13.86 60.32 -35.84
N ARG A 15 14.31 59.07 -36.04
CA ARG A 15 15.25 58.41 -36.98
C ARG A 15 16.70 58.26 -36.45
N ARG A 16 17.12 56.99 -36.54
CA ARG A 16 18.32 56.20 -36.21
C ARG A 16 19.56 56.43 -37.12
N SER A 17 20.78 56.24 -36.58
CA SER A 17 22.00 55.68 -37.24
C SER A 17 23.14 55.54 -36.18
N HIS A 18 23.79 54.40 -35.90
CA HIS A 18 24.81 53.59 -36.62
C HIS A 18 26.22 54.21 -36.77
N GLY A 19 27.25 53.56 -36.18
CA GLY A 19 28.57 53.38 -36.83
C GLY A 19 29.88 53.62 -36.04
N GLN A 20 30.49 52.52 -35.54
CA GLN A 20 31.89 52.06 -35.74
C GLN A 20 33.17 52.68 -35.11
N SER A 21 34.00 51.76 -34.55
CA SER A 21 35.50 51.64 -34.56
C SER A 21 36.34 52.03 -33.31
N GLY A 22 37.18 51.08 -32.83
CA GLY A 22 38.04 51.05 -31.61
C GLY A 22 39.43 51.74 -31.72
N PRO A 23 40.58 51.25 -31.16
CA PRO A 23 40.89 50.11 -30.25
C PRO A 23 41.90 50.42 -29.08
N LEU A 24 42.26 49.43 -28.22
CA LEU A 24 43.64 49.02 -27.79
C LEU A 24 43.73 48.31 -26.40
N HIS A 25 44.32 47.09 -26.43
CA HIS A 25 45.20 46.32 -25.49
C HIS A 25 44.89 46.19 -23.97
N LEU A 26 44.66 44.99 -23.41
CA LEU A 26 45.48 43.76 -23.16
C LEU A 26 46.11 43.76 -21.74
N VAL A 27 45.70 42.82 -20.85
CA VAL A 27 46.55 41.82 -20.14
C VAL A 27 45.63 40.84 -19.36
N THR A 28 46.10 39.60 -19.36
CA THR A 28 45.55 38.27 -19.05
C THR A 28 45.21 37.94 -17.59
N THR A 29 44.25 37.03 -17.38
CA THR A 29 44.50 35.68 -16.79
C THR A 29 43.26 34.77 -16.89
N THR A 30 43.55 33.49 -17.03
CA THR A 30 42.73 32.26 -17.19
C THR A 30 41.72 32.06 -16.05
N ASP A 31 40.58 31.38 -16.20
CA ASP A 31 40.48 29.94 -16.52
C ASP A 31 39.02 29.49 -16.83
N SER A 32 38.96 28.27 -17.34
CA SER A 32 37.96 27.50 -18.07
C SER A 32 36.65 27.08 -17.37
N SER A 33 35.53 27.06 -18.12
CA SER A 33 34.53 25.97 -18.04
C SER A 33 33.58 25.92 -19.23
N THR A 34 33.28 24.70 -19.65
CA THR A 34 32.65 24.25 -20.89
C THR A 34 31.15 24.51 -21.00
N ARG A 35 30.73 25.00 -22.17
CA ARG A 35 29.33 25.18 -22.61
C ARG A 35 29.01 24.14 -23.69
N THR A 36 28.04 23.26 -23.44
CA THR A 36 27.49 22.37 -24.48
C THR A 36 26.14 22.92 -24.96
N THR A 37 26.03 23.06 -26.27
CA THR A 37 24.94 23.67 -27.02
C THR A 37 23.75 22.73 -27.20
N TYR A 38 22.55 23.27 -27.01
CA TYR A 38 21.29 22.74 -27.55
C TYR A 38 21.25 22.96 -29.08
N THR A 39 20.97 21.90 -29.84
CA THR A 39 20.50 22.01 -31.23
C THR A 39 19.19 21.26 -31.38
N ALA A 40 18.16 22.03 -31.73
CA ALA A 40 16.90 21.53 -32.25
C ALA A 40 17.10 21.05 -33.69
N ASN A 41 16.44 19.96 -34.08
CA ASN A 41 16.19 19.66 -35.48
C ASN A 41 14.80 19.07 -35.68
N LYS A 42 14.16 19.57 -36.75
CA LYS A 42 12.77 19.43 -37.15
C LYS A 42 12.78 18.93 -38.60
N SER A 43 12.20 17.76 -38.85
CA SER A 43 11.81 17.22 -40.17
C SER A 43 10.88 16.03 -39.89
N LYS A 44 9.57 16.03 -40.21
CA LYS A 44 8.83 16.09 -41.50
C LYS A 44 8.97 14.79 -42.32
N GLU A 45 7.81 14.32 -42.81
CA GLU A 45 7.49 13.18 -43.72
C GLU A 45 7.32 11.80 -43.08
N GLU A 46 6.50 10.88 -43.59
CA GLU A 46 5.19 10.90 -44.25
C GLU A 46 4.70 9.43 -44.22
N SER A 47 3.39 9.24 -44.02
CA SER A 47 2.55 8.11 -44.47
C SER A 47 3.20 6.82 -45.03
N ARG A 48 2.95 5.67 -44.38
CA ARG A 48 2.56 4.43 -45.08
C ARG A 48 1.79 3.47 -44.16
N ALA A 49 0.53 3.24 -44.51
CA ALA A 49 -0.34 2.22 -43.94
C ALA A 49 -0.35 0.98 -44.87
N ALA A 50 -0.26 -0.23 -44.29
CA ALA A 50 -0.83 -1.49 -44.76
C ALA A 50 -0.44 -2.66 -43.81
N PRO A 51 -1.24 -3.75 -43.75
CA PRO A 51 -1.46 -4.52 -42.54
C PRO A 51 -0.60 -5.78 -42.44
N ARG A 52 -0.44 -6.28 -41.21
CA ARG A 52 0.23 -7.55 -40.92
C ARG A 52 -0.82 -8.63 -40.69
N GLU A 53 -0.80 -9.66 -41.53
CA GLU A 53 -1.57 -10.90 -41.41
C GLU A 53 -1.29 -11.58 -40.07
N GLU A 54 -2.34 -11.79 -39.27
CA GLU A 54 -2.35 -12.77 -38.20
C GLU A 54 -2.98 -14.05 -38.74
N THR A 55 -2.20 -15.12 -38.78
CA THR A 55 -2.67 -16.48 -39.06
C THR A 55 -3.35 -17.03 -37.81
N GLU A 56 -4.68 -17.06 -37.84
CA GLU A 56 -5.51 -17.73 -36.84
C GLU A 56 -5.26 -19.25 -36.87
N ASN A 57 -4.73 -19.76 -35.76
CA ASN A 57 -4.62 -21.19 -35.50
C ASN A 57 -5.89 -21.65 -34.76
N HIS A 58 -6.83 -22.23 -35.49
CA HIS A 58 -8.08 -22.79 -34.94
C HIS A 58 -7.83 -24.08 -34.14
N GLY A 59 -7.74 -23.93 -32.83
CA GLY A 59 -7.82 -25.01 -31.85
C GLY A 59 -9.27 -25.33 -31.46
N ASN A 60 -9.76 -26.42 -32.03
CA ASN A 60 -10.95 -27.22 -31.73
C ASN A 60 -11.50 -27.13 -30.27
N PHE A 61 -12.71 -26.57 -30.09
CA PHE A 61 -13.51 -26.69 -28.86
C PHE A 61 -14.75 -27.57 -29.10
N PRO A 62 -15.09 -28.50 -28.18
CA PRO A 62 -16.28 -29.34 -28.34
C PRO A 62 -17.57 -28.55 -28.10
N VAL A 63 -18.45 -28.62 -29.09
CA VAL A 63 -19.82 -28.07 -29.08
C VAL A 63 -20.67 -28.84 -28.06
N TYR A 64 -20.96 -28.24 -26.91
CA TYR A 64 -22.06 -28.69 -26.05
C TYR A 64 -23.38 -28.18 -26.63
N LYS A 65 -24.18 -29.09 -27.19
CA LYS A 65 -25.58 -28.85 -27.56
C LYS A 65 -26.38 -28.52 -26.30
N LEU A 66 -26.73 -27.26 -26.11
CA LEU A 66 -27.71 -26.83 -25.11
C LEU A 66 -29.10 -27.30 -25.53
N ALA A 67 -29.72 -28.15 -24.72
CA ALA A 67 -31.12 -28.52 -24.85
C ALA A 67 -32.02 -27.30 -24.57
N PRO A 68 -33.15 -27.15 -25.28
CA PRO A 68 -34.06 -26.03 -25.06
C PRO A 68 -34.74 -26.13 -23.69
N ARG A 69 -34.61 -25.07 -22.89
CA ARG A 69 -35.34 -24.90 -21.62
C ARG A 69 -36.85 -24.89 -21.89
N ARG A 70 -37.55 -25.94 -21.45
CA ARG A 70 -39.00 -25.95 -21.32
C ARG A 70 -39.42 -24.89 -20.29
N ARG A 71 -40.15 -23.86 -20.73
CA ARG A 71 -40.85 -22.94 -19.82
C ARG A 71 -42.03 -23.69 -19.18
N ALA A 72 -42.18 -23.57 -17.86
CA ALA A 72 -43.35 -24.06 -17.16
C ALA A 72 -44.59 -23.27 -17.61
N PRO A 73 -45.74 -23.93 -17.84
CA PRO A 73 -46.99 -23.25 -18.22
C PRO A 73 -47.53 -22.41 -17.05
N LEU A 74 -47.93 -21.17 -17.35
CA LEU A 74 -48.60 -20.28 -16.39
C LEU A 74 -49.94 -20.89 -15.94
N PRO A 75 -50.34 -20.68 -14.67
CA PRO A 75 -51.61 -21.17 -14.17
C PRO A 75 -52.78 -20.54 -14.95
N ARG A 76 -53.71 -21.39 -15.36
CA ARG A 76 -54.98 -21.05 -16.02
C ARG A 76 -56.11 -21.47 -15.11
N ASP A 77 -57.24 -20.75 -15.19
CA ASP A 77 -58.47 -21.21 -14.54
C ASP A 77 -59.06 -22.46 -15.23
N ALA A 78 -60.15 -23.00 -14.67
CA ALA A 78 -60.85 -24.16 -15.21
C ALA A 78 -61.45 -23.94 -16.61
N GLN A 79 -61.43 -22.70 -17.12
CA GLN A 79 -61.91 -22.27 -18.43
C GLN A 79 -60.76 -21.90 -19.37
N GLY A 80 -59.50 -22.15 -18.99
CA GLY A 80 -58.33 -21.95 -19.82
C GLY A 80 -57.88 -20.49 -19.98
N ARG A 81 -58.37 -19.54 -19.18
CA ARG A 81 -57.94 -18.14 -19.20
C ARG A 81 -56.77 -17.90 -18.26
N PHE A 82 -55.87 -17.01 -18.66
CA PHE A 82 -54.73 -16.60 -17.84
C PHE A 82 -55.21 -15.71 -16.70
N LEU A 83 -54.84 -16.05 -15.46
CA LEU A 83 -55.19 -15.25 -14.28
C LEU A 83 -54.43 -13.92 -14.31
N ALA A 84 -55.16 -12.81 -14.40
CA ALA A 84 -54.59 -11.47 -14.29
C ALA A 84 -54.24 -11.18 -12.83
N PHE A 85 -52.98 -10.78 -12.58
CA PHE A 85 -52.51 -10.33 -11.27
C PHE A 85 -53.29 -9.07 -10.86
N ARG A 86 -54.06 -9.17 -9.77
CA ARG A 86 -54.64 -8.01 -9.06
C ARG A 86 -53.75 -7.70 -7.85
N GLU A 87 -53.19 -6.50 -7.81
CA GLU A 87 -52.51 -5.96 -6.63
C GLU A 87 -53.52 -5.67 -5.50
N PRO A 88 -53.20 -5.98 -4.23
CA PRO A 88 -54.06 -5.66 -3.11
C PRO A 88 -53.85 -4.21 -2.63
N THR A 89 -54.96 -3.48 -2.53
CA THR A 89 -55.06 -2.16 -1.89
C THR A 89 -54.93 -2.29 -0.35
N PRO A 90 -54.21 -1.40 0.36
CA PRO A 90 -54.06 -1.50 1.80
C PRO A 90 -55.26 -0.90 2.56
N THR A 91 -55.83 -1.71 3.45
CA THR A 91 -56.88 -1.33 4.41
C THR A 91 -56.23 -0.78 5.68
N LEU A 92 -56.55 0.47 6.02
CA LEU A 92 -56.20 1.11 7.29
C LEU A 92 -57.15 0.65 8.41
N SER A 93 -56.62 0.44 9.62
CA SER A 93 -57.40 0.33 10.86
C SER A 93 -56.54 0.69 12.09
N PRO A 94 -57.17 1.06 13.22
CA PRO A 94 -56.78 2.24 14.00
C PRO A 94 -56.10 1.94 15.35
N THR A 95 -55.51 3.01 15.90
CA THR A 95 -55.00 3.19 17.27
C THR A 95 -56.05 3.08 18.36
N PRO A 96 -55.66 2.68 19.59
CA PRO A 96 -56.33 3.13 20.80
C PRO A 96 -55.43 4.01 21.68
N THR A 97 -56.04 5.10 22.15
CA THR A 97 -55.60 6.00 23.22
C THR A 97 -56.32 5.62 24.51
N THR A 98 -55.63 5.56 25.65
CA THR A 98 -56.09 6.00 27.01
C THR A 98 -54.95 5.73 28.01
N THR A 99 -54.33 6.76 28.59
CA THR A 99 -54.64 7.41 29.89
C THR A 99 -54.28 6.53 31.10
N ASP A 100 -53.25 6.91 31.88
CA ASP A 100 -53.48 7.17 33.31
C ASP A 100 -52.36 7.99 33.97
N THR A 101 -52.77 8.80 34.94
CA THR A 101 -52.01 9.81 35.68
C THR A 101 -52.11 9.53 37.18
N SER A 102 -50.97 9.62 37.87
CA SER A 102 -50.78 10.07 39.28
C SER A 102 -50.93 9.14 40.50
N ARG A 103 -50.15 9.54 41.52
CA ARG A 103 -50.13 9.26 42.98
C ARG A 103 -49.29 8.06 43.45
N SER A 104 -48.17 8.27 44.16
CA SER A 104 -48.00 8.73 45.56
C SER A 104 -48.49 7.71 46.59
N ASN A 105 -47.56 7.09 47.32
CA ASN A 105 -47.49 7.11 48.79
C ASN A 105 -46.31 6.25 49.31
N SER A 106 -45.45 6.86 50.12
CA SER A 106 -44.65 6.19 51.17
C SER A 106 -45.56 5.78 52.34
N PRO A 107 -45.09 4.90 53.25
CA PRO A 107 -44.53 5.43 54.50
C PRO A 107 -43.39 4.60 55.15
N ASP A 108 -42.59 5.29 55.99
CA ASP A 108 -42.08 4.95 57.34
C ASP A 108 -41.56 3.53 57.65
N SER A 109 -40.62 3.25 58.57
CA SER A 109 -39.69 3.95 59.48
C SER A 109 -39.33 2.88 60.53
N TYR A 110 -38.05 2.54 60.76
CA TYR A 110 -37.43 1.94 61.97
C TYR A 110 -35.93 1.79 61.61
N GLY A 111 -34.88 2.10 62.38
CA GLY A 111 -34.70 2.53 63.77
C GLY A 111 -33.42 1.91 64.37
N PHE A 112 -32.26 2.59 64.26
CA PHE A 112 -31.03 2.57 65.12
C PHE A 112 -30.27 1.24 65.45
N PRO A 113 -29.10 1.26 66.13
CA PRO A 113 -27.89 2.11 66.02
C PRO A 113 -26.56 1.31 65.97
N GLY A 114 -25.44 1.95 65.56
CA GLY A 114 -24.08 1.45 65.78
C GLY A 114 -23.00 2.53 65.72
N ARG A 115 -22.51 2.96 66.90
CA ARG A 115 -21.33 3.84 67.19
C ARG A 115 -20.04 3.25 66.58
N SER A 116 -18.98 3.95 66.12
CA SER A 116 -18.08 5.00 66.68
C SER A 116 -16.88 5.14 65.67
N PRO A 117 -15.83 5.98 65.84
CA PRO A 117 -15.71 7.30 66.47
C PRO A 117 -15.05 8.38 65.55
N THR A 118 -15.09 9.60 66.06
CA THR A 118 -14.63 10.91 65.57
C THR A 118 -13.12 11.10 65.32
N ALA A 119 -12.81 11.93 64.32
CA ALA A 119 -11.54 12.65 64.15
C ALA A 119 -11.81 14.19 64.16
N PRO A 120 -10.85 15.03 64.58
CA PRO A 120 -11.13 16.38 65.10
C PRO A 120 -11.35 17.46 64.03
N THR A 121 -12.19 18.40 64.44
CA THR A 121 -12.70 19.58 63.73
C THR A 121 -11.64 20.68 63.57
N SER A 122 -11.45 21.18 62.34
CA SER A 122 -10.84 22.49 62.05
C SER A 122 -11.92 23.59 62.04
N PRO A 123 -11.59 24.83 62.44
CA PRO A 123 -12.56 25.92 62.59
C PRO A 123 -13.19 26.39 61.26
N PRO A 124 -14.43 26.91 61.28
CA PRO A 124 -15.18 27.26 60.08
C PRO A 124 -14.63 28.53 59.41
N GLN A 125 -14.22 28.40 58.14
CA GLN A 125 -14.00 29.55 57.26
C GLN A 125 -15.35 30.06 56.74
N ILE A 126 -15.53 31.37 56.87
CA ILE A 126 -16.65 32.14 56.33
C ILE A 126 -16.61 32.00 54.79
N PRO A 127 -17.70 31.60 54.11
CA PRO A 127 -17.73 31.56 52.65
C PRO A 127 -17.67 32.99 52.10
N ILE A 128 -16.54 33.35 51.50
CA ILE A 128 -16.45 34.48 50.58
C ILE A 128 -17.16 34.03 49.29
N PRO A 129 -18.11 34.79 48.73
CA PRO A 129 -18.65 34.49 47.41
C PRO A 129 -17.52 34.67 46.40
N ILE A 130 -16.95 33.56 45.93
CA ILE A 130 -16.06 33.55 44.77
C ILE A 130 -16.99 33.77 43.58
N ALA A 131 -16.90 34.95 42.98
CA ALA A 131 -17.40 35.15 41.63
C ALA A 131 -16.71 34.11 40.74
N ASP A 132 -17.52 33.24 40.17
CA ASP A 132 -17.10 32.19 39.25
C ASP A 132 -16.71 32.85 37.93
N ASP A 133 -15.50 33.43 37.88
CA ASP A 133 -14.81 33.80 36.63
C ASP A 133 -14.38 32.50 35.92
N SER A 134 -15.37 31.76 35.43
CA SER A 134 -15.19 30.62 34.52
C SER A 134 -15.03 31.11 33.06
N ASP A 135 -14.20 32.13 32.85
CA ASP A 135 -13.85 32.71 31.54
C ASP A 135 -12.40 32.41 31.16
N ASN A 136 -11.92 31.19 31.47
CA ASN A 136 -10.62 30.72 31.01
C ASN A 136 -10.76 29.42 30.21
N ASP A 137 -11.68 29.44 29.26
CA ASP A 137 -11.69 28.53 28.12
C ASP A 137 -10.43 28.87 27.30
N MET A 138 -9.37 28.08 27.47
CA MET A 138 -8.12 28.22 26.74
C MET A 138 -8.45 28.32 25.25
N PRO A 139 -8.13 29.44 24.57
CA PRO A 139 -8.49 29.60 23.17
C PRO A 139 -7.88 28.42 22.40
N ALA A 140 -8.74 27.69 21.69
CA ALA A 140 -8.30 26.64 20.79
C ALA A 140 -7.13 27.19 19.97
N ASN A 141 -5.95 26.56 20.08
CA ASN A 141 -4.76 27.03 19.39
C ASN A 141 -4.99 26.88 17.87
N VAL A 142 -5.45 27.96 17.24
CA VAL A 142 -5.63 28.01 15.79
C VAL A 142 -4.26 28.26 15.19
N GLU A 143 -3.80 27.31 14.38
CA GLU A 143 -2.53 27.45 13.67
C GLU A 143 -2.57 28.66 12.72
N PRO A 144 -1.52 29.49 12.68
CA PRO A 144 -1.46 30.63 11.76
C PRO A 144 -1.58 30.19 10.30
N PHE A 145 -2.40 30.91 9.52
CA PHE A 145 -2.64 30.62 8.11
C PHE A 145 -1.63 31.30 7.20
N TRP A 146 -0.95 30.53 6.36
CA TRP A 146 0.08 31.02 5.44
C TRP A 146 -0.53 31.47 4.10
N GLY A 147 -1.51 30.73 3.59
CA GLY A 147 -2.24 31.05 2.36
C GLY A 147 -1.62 30.51 1.06
N ASP A 148 -0.42 29.94 1.11
CA ASP A 148 0.31 29.39 -0.03
C ASP A 148 0.67 27.90 0.12
N ARG A 149 0.41 27.32 1.29
CA ARG A 149 0.76 25.93 1.59
C ARG A 149 -0.23 24.95 0.95
N PRO A 150 0.26 23.86 0.32
CA PRO A 150 -0.60 22.89 -0.38
C PRO A 150 -1.46 22.03 0.57
N ASP A 151 -1.07 21.94 1.84
CA ASP A 151 -1.77 21.22 2.91
C ASP A 151 -2.73 22.10 3.72
N GLU A 152 -2.78 23.41 3.44
CA GLU A 152 -3.71 24.33 4.10
C GLU A 152 -5.05 24.41 3.38
N ASN A 153 -6.13 24.34 4.15
CA ASN A 153 -7.49 24.61 3.68
C ASN A 153 -8.02 25.88 4.32
N GLY A 154 -8.09 26.97 3.54
CA GLY A 154 -8.57 28.27 4.02
C GLY A 154 -9.96 28.21 4.66
N GLN A 155 -10.82 27.27 4.25
CA GLN A 155 -12.14 27.09 4.86
C GLN A 155 -12.09 26.49 6.26
N ASP A 156 -11.18 25.55 6.47
CA ASP A 156 -11.01 24.90 7.78
C ASP A 156 -10.36 25.88 8.76
N PHE A 157 -9.39 26.67 8.29
CA PHE A 157 -8.83 27.79 9.03
C PHE A 157 -9.91 28.79 9.44
N PHE A 158 -10.70 29.30 8.49
CA PHE A 158 -11.72 30.31 8.78
C PHE A 158 -12.76 29.81 9.79
N ARG A 159 -13.15 28.53 9.71
CA ARG A 159 -14.01 27.88 10.72
C ARG A 159 -13.33 27.68 12.06
N ALA A 160 -12.03 27.40 12.09
CA ALA A 160 -11.26 27.28 13.33
C ALA A 160 -11.13 28.65 14.01
N PHE A 161 -10.82 29.70 13.24
CA PHE A 161 -10.82 31.09 13.69
C PHE A 161 -12.17 31.49 14.29
N ASN A 162 -13.28 31.30 13.55
CA ASN A 162 -14.61 31.65 14.06
C ASN A 162 -14.99 30.85 15.32
N ARG A 163 -14.60 29.58 15.42
CA ARG A 163 -14.79 28.79 16.65
C ARG A 163 -13.97 29.33 17.82
N ALA A 164 -12.71 29.71 17.59
CA ALA A 164 -11.86 30.30 18.63
C ALA A 164 -12.33 31.69 19.07
N MET A 165 -12.99 32.42 18.18
CA MET A 165 -13.57 33.72 18.50
C MET A 165 -14.89 33.64 19.26
N GLY A 166 -15.64 32.55 19.12
CA GLY A 166 -16.93 32.37 19.78
C GLY A 166 -17.89 33.52 19.47
N ASP A 167 -18.50 34.07 20.51
CA ASP A 167 -19.51 35.14 20.42
C ASP A 167 -18.92 36.57 20.38
N LYS A 168 -17.61 36.71 20.13
CA LYS A 168 -16.98 38.03 20.00
C LYS A 168 -17.61 38.83 18.85
N SER A 169 -17.68 40.15 19.03
CA SER A 169 -18.20 41.05 18.00
C SER A 169 -17.30 41.08 16.77
N ASP A 170 -17.89 41.42 15.63
CA ASP A 170 -17.19 41.48 14.35
C ASP A 170 -16.06 42.54 14.35
N ASP A 171 -16.23 43.61 15.12
CA ASP A 171 -15.18 44.59 15.38
C ASP A 171 -13.94 43.99 16.03
N VAL A 172 -14.13 43.03 16.95
CA VAL A 172 -13.04 42.30 17.61
C VAL A 172 -12.44 41.27 16.66
N LYS A 173 -13.28 40.54 15.91
CA LYS A 173 -12.82 39.58 14.90
C LYS A 173 -11.90 40.23 13.88
N ARG A 174 -12.33 41.36 13.29
CA ARG A 174 -11.54 42.16 12.34
C ARG A 174 -10.16 42.51 12.90
N LYS A 175 -10.09 43.04 14.12
CA LYS A 175 -8.83 43.50 14.73
C LYS A 175 -7.86 42.36 15.02
N LEU A 176 -8.39 41.19 15.37
CA LEU A 176 -7.58 40.04 15.76
C LEU A 176 -7.26 39.12 14.58
N PHE A 177 -8.01 39.18 13.47
CA PHE A 177 -7.82 38.31 12.30
C PHE A 177 -6.38 38.31 11.79
N VAL A 178 -5.74 39.47 11.71
CA VAL A 178 -4.33 39.61 11.30
C VAL A 178 -3.37 38.82 12.20
N ASN A 179 -3.67 38.63 13.48
CA ASN A 179 -2.82 37.88 14.40
C ASN A 179 -2.87 36.36 14.17
N TYR A 180 -3.84 35.90 13.38
CA TYR A 180 -3.98 34.49 12.98
C TYR A 180 -3.47 34.24 11.56
N LEU A 181 -2.92 35.26 10.90
CA LEU A 181 -2.18 35.12 9.65
C LEU A 181 -0.70 34.95 9.97
N HIS A 182 0.00 34.13 9.19
CA HIS A 182 1.43 34.01 9.35
C HIS A 182 2.11 35.30 8.90
N ALA A 183 2.92 35.91 9.78
CA ALA A 183 3.68 37.11 9.46
C ALA A 183 4.55 36.90 8.21
N ASP A 184 4.56 37.88 7.31
CA ASP A 184 5.30 37.83 6.03
C ASP A 184 4.86 36.66 5.11
N GLY A 185 3.69 36.06 5.36
CA GLY A 185 3.08 35.05 4.50
C GLY A 185 2.18 35.65 3.42
N GLU A 186 1.83 34.87 2.41
CA GLU A 186 0.96 35.27 1.30
C GLU A 186 -0.41 35.80 1.80
N ALA A 187 -0.95 35.20 2.86
CA ALA A 187 -2.19 35.66 3.47
C ALA A 187 -2.06 37.01 4.17
N ASP A 188 -0.95 37.27 4.85
CA ASP A 188 -0.68 38.54 5.52
C ASP A 188 -0.44 39.66 4.49
N GLU A 189 0.36 39.40 3.45
CA GLU A 189 0.56 40.33 2.33
C GLU A 189 -0.77 40.66 1.62
N TRP A 190 -1.61 39.65 1.39
CA TRP A 190 -2.95 39.84 0.84
C TRP A 190 -3.81 40.74 1.73
N TYR A 191 -3.86 40.48 3.04
CA TYR A 191 -4.65 41.27 3.97
C TYR A 191 -4.13 42.71 4.07
N ALA A 192 -2.82 42.91 4.06
CA ALA A 192 -2.18 44.22 4.04
C ALA A 192 -2.55 45.02 2.78
N GLY A 193 -2.69 44.34 1.64
CA GLY A 193 -3.07 44.92 0.34
C GLY A 193 -4.56 45.23 0.17
N LEU A 194 -5.44 44.80 1.08
CA LEU A 194 -6.87 45.11 0.99
C LEU A 194 -7.16 46.61 1.21
N PRO A 195 -8.14 47.18 0.46
CA PRO A 195 -8.58 48.55 0.69
C PRO A 195 -9.04 48.78 2.13
N ALA A 196 -8.81 49.98 2.67
CA ALA A 196 -9.23 50.32 4.03
C ALA A 196 -10.75 50.18 4.25
N ALA A 197 -11.56 50.40 3.21
CA ALA A 197 -13.00 50.20 3.25
C ALA A 197 -13.37 48.72 3.46
N VAL A 198 -12.75 47.80 2.71
CA VAL A 198 -12.95 46.35 2.84
C VAL A 198 -12.49 45.87 4.21
N ARG A 199 -11.36 46.39 4.70
CA ARG A 199 -10.88 46.03 6.03
C ARG A 199 -11.73 46.61 7.15
N ALA A 200 -12.64 47.56 6.91
CA ALA A 200 -13.45 48.15 7.97
C ALA A 200 -14.63 47.26 8.37
N ASP A 201 -15.09 46.39 7.47
CA ASP A 201 -16.25 45.53 7.67
C ASP A 201 -15.87 44.05 7.65
N TRP A 202 -16.45 43.26 8.55
CA TRP A 202 -16.08 41.85 8.69
C TRP A 202 -16.65 40.99 7.55
N ASP A 203 -17.87 41.27 7.09
CA ASP A 203 -18.49 40.54 5.98
C ASP A 203 -17.72 40.79 4.68
N ASP A 204 -17.21 42.00 4.48
CA ASP A 204 -16.32 42.34 3.36
C ASP A 204 -14.98 41.57 3.42
N ILE A 205 -14.38 41.43 4.61
CA ILE A 205 -13.16 40.61 4.81
C ILE A 205 -13.46 39.13 4.50
N GLU A 206 -14.56 38.59 5.02
CA GLU A 206 -14.98 37.20 4.78
C GLU A 206 -15.21 36.95 3.28
N THR A 207 -15.89 37.87 2.60
CA THR A 207 -16.16 37.81 1.16
C THR A 207 -14.85 37.83 0.36
N ALA A 208 -13.94 38.77 0.68
CA ALA A 208 -12.65 38.87 0.03
C ALA A 208 -11.79 37.61 0.28
N PHE A 209 -11.84 37.06 1.49
CA PHE A 209 -11.13 35.84 1.87
C PHE A 209 -11.61 34.65 1.05
N HIS A 210 -12.93 34.44 0.96
CA HIS A 210 -13.52 33.37 0.15
C HIS A 210 -13.26 33.53 -1.35
N ALA A 211 -13.12 34.75 -1.83
CA ALA A 211 -12.73 35.01 -3.22
C ALA A 211 -11.26 34.64 -3.49
N ARG A 212 -10.35 34.91 -2.54
CA ARG A 212 -8.91 34.60 -2.67
C ARG A 212 -8.60 33.12 -2.45
N TRP A 213 -9.22 32.49 -1.45
CA TRP A 213 -9.09 31.06 -1.14
C TRP A 213 -10.44 30.36 -1.27
N PRO A 214 -10.88 30.09 -2.52
CA PRO A 214 -12.16 29.44 -2.76
C PRO A 214 -12.21 28.04 -2.14
N ARG A 215 -13.42 27.56 -1.85
CA ARG A 215 -13.60 26.19 -1.35
C ARG A 215 -13.02 25.22 -2.35
N ALA A 216 -12.03 24.44 -1.93
CA ALA A 216 -11.57 23.31 -2.72
C ALA A 216 -12.79 22.46 -3.08
N THR A 217 -13.09 22.34 -4.37
CA THR A 217 -14.14 21.46 -4.84
C THR A 217 -13.67 20.06 -4.52
N VAL A 218 -14.17 19.48 -3.42
CA VAL A 218 -13.93 18.08 -3.11
C VAL A 218 -14.42 17.30 -4.32
N ALA A 219 -13.50 16.68 -5.04
CA ALA A 219 -13.82 15.80 -6.14
C ALA A 219 -14.76 14.73 -5.57
N ARG A 220 -16.06 14.88 -5.85
CA ARG A 220 -17.03 13.85 -5.50
C ARG A 220 -16.70 12.69 -6.41
N LYS A 221 -16.46 11.53 -5.82
CA LYS A 221 -16.32 10.30 -6.59
C LYS A 221 -17.53 10.20 -7.52
N THR A 222 -17.24 9.96 -8.79
CA THR A 222 -18.26 9.75 -9.80
C THR A 222 -19.03 8.45 -9.48
N ALA A 223 -20.23 8.30 -10.06
CA ALA A 223 -20.98 7.05 -9.92
C ALA A 223 -20.14 5.83 -10.34
N MET A 224 -19.38 5.97 -11.44
CA MET A 224 -18.48 4.93 -11.95
C MET A 224 -17.37 4.57 -10.95
N GLU A 225 -16.75 5.54 -10.28
CA GLU A 225 -15.73 5.27 -9.26
C GLU A 225 -16.32 4.54 -8.04
N TYR A 226 -17.55 4.87 -7.63
CA TYR A 226 -18.24 4.13 -6.59
C TYR A 226 -18.57 2.69 -7.02
N GLU A 227 -18.99 2.48 -8.26
CA GLU A 227 -19.24 1.15 -8.80
C GLU A 227 -17.98 0.28 -8.79
N GLU A 228 -16.85 0.84 -9.22
CA GLU A 228 -15.55 0.18 -9.15
C GLU A 228 -15.17 -0.16 -7.72
N GLU A 229 -15.38 0.76 -6.76
CA GLU A 229 -15.07 0.55 -5.35
C GLU A 229 -15.97 -0.52 -4.70
N ILE A 230 -17.27 -0.54 -5.04
CA ILE A 230 -18.23 -1.58 -4.60
C ILE A 230 -17.79 -2.96 -5.10
N LEU A 231 -17.33 -3.07 -6.35
CA LEU A 231 -16.88 -4.35 -6.93
C LEU A 231 -15.48 -4.76 -6.48
N ALA A 232 -14.63 -3.80 -6.13
CA ALA A 232 -13.28 -4.00 -5.62
C ALA A 232 -13.28 -4.42 -4.14
N LEU A 233 -14.25 -3.97 -3.33
CA LEU A 233 -14.34 -4.30 -1.92
C LEU A 233 -14.74 -5.77 -1.70
N ARG A 234 -13.74 -6.65 -1.63
CA ARG A 234 -13.91 -8.09 -1.44
C ARG A 234 -13.51 -8.54 -0.05
N LEU A 235 -14.30 -9.44 0.52
CA LEU A 235 -13.92 -10.20 1.69
C LEU A 235 -13.08 -11.40 1.26
N THR A 236 -11.84 -11.49 1.74
CA THR A 236 -10.96 -12.62 1.41
C THR A 236 -11.20 -13.80 2.33
N GLU A 237 -10.94 -15.02 1.85
CA GLU A 237 -11.09 -16.21 2.68
C GLU A 237 -10.13 -16.22 3.88
N GLU A 238 -8.99 -15.55 3.73
CA GLU A 238 -7.93 -15.49 4.74
C GLU A 238 -8.32 -14.63 5.93
N SER A 239 -9.09 -13.55 5.71
CA SER A 239 -9.57 -12.66 6.77
C SER A 239 -10.83 -13.16 7.45
N MET A 240 -11.44 -14.26 6.98
CA MET A 240 -12.63 -14.82 7.60
C MET A 240 -12.36 -15.30 9.04
N GLY A 241 -13.31 -15.02 9.92
CA GLY A 241 -13.24 -15.41 11.34
C GLY A 241 -12.25 -14.60 12.18
N LEU A 242 -11.57 -13.61 11.59
CA LEU A 242 -10.72 -12.68 12.33
C LEU A 242 -11.55 -11.53 12.92
N LYS A 243 -11.01 -10.89 13.95
CA LYS A 243 -11.54 -9.65 14.53
C LYS A 243 -10.66 -8.47 14.10
N GLU A 244 -11.31 -7.36 13.77
CA GLU A 244 -10.67 -6.06 13.51
C GLU A 244 -11.11 -5.07 14.58
N LEU A 245 -10.18 -4.23 15.04
CA LEU A 245 -10.47 -3.17 16.00
C LEU A 245 -11.10 -1.98 15.26
N VAL A 246 -12.40 -1.76 15.45
CA VAL A 246 -13.15 -0.64 14.86
C VAL A 246 -13.71 0.22 15.99
N ALA A 247 -13.33 1.50 16.02
CA ALA A 247 -13.72 2.45 17.07
C ALA A 247 -13.46 1.91 18.51
N GLY A 248 -12.32 1.24 18.70
CA GLY A 248 -11.92 0.68 20.00
C GLY A 248 -12.66 -0.59 20.41
N ARG A 249 -13.43 -1.22 19.51
CA ARG A 249 -14.13 -2.49 19.76
C ARG A 249 -13.69 -3.54 18.76
N ASP A 250 -13.47 -4.76 19.23
CA ASP A 250 -13.17 -5.90 18.37
C ASP A 250 -14.44 -6.41 17.68
N VAL A 251 -14.51 -6.25 16.36
CA VAL A 251 -15.66 -6.65 15.53
C VAL A 251 -15.19 -7.65 14.48
N TYR A 252 -15.98 -8.67 14.19
CA TYR A 252 -15.63 -9.67 13.18
C TYR A 252 -15.53 -9.07 11.77
N THR A 253 -14.55 -9.51 10.99
CA THR A 253 -14.23 -8.98 9.65
C THR A 253 -15.41 -8.94 8.68
N HIS A 254 -16.30 -9.93 8.70
CA HIS A 254 -17.47 -9.97 7.82
C HIS A 254 -18.51 -8.89 8.17
N ILE A 255 -18.66 -8.54 9.45
CA ILE A 255 -19.51 -7.44 9.92
C ILE A 255 -18.89 -6.11 9.50
N VAL A 256 -17.59 -5.94 9.75
CA VAL A 256 -16.84 -4.74 9.32
C VAL A 256 -16.92 -4.54 7.80
N TRP A 257 -16.79 -5.62 7.04
CA TRP A 257 -16.97 -5.60 5.58
C TRP A 257 -18.39 -5.17 5.21
N ALA A 258 -19.42 -5.71 5.86
CA ALA A 258 -20.81 -5.36 5.58
C ALA A 258 -21.09 -3.88 5.88
N ASP A 259 -20.51 -3.33 6.95
CA ASP A 259 -20.64 -1.92 7.31
C ASP A 259 -19.93 -0.99 6.31
N ARG A 260 -18.70 -1.34 5.91
CA ARG A 260 -17.96 -0.62 4.86
C ARG A 260 -18.71 -0.64 3.53
N MET A 261 -19.24 -1.81 3.15
CA MET A 261 -20.04 -1.97 1.93
C MET A 261 -21.32 -1.15 1.99
N GLY A 262 -22.02 -1.16 3.13
CA GLY A 262 -23.22 -0.34 3.34
C GLY A 262 -22.96 1.15 3.20
N ALA A 263 -21.84 1.65 3.74
CA ALA A 263 -21.44 3.04 3.59
C ALA A 263 -21.13 3.41 2.13
N LEU A 264 -20.48 2.53 1.36
CA LEU A 264 -20.20 2.75 -0.06
C LEU A 264 -21.49 2.81 -0.88
N VAL A 265 -22.36 1.81 -0.71
CA VAL A 265 -23.64 1.72 -1.42
C VAL A 265 -24.55 2.90 -1.11
N ALA A 266 -24.59 3.36 0.16
CA ALA A 266 -25.35 4.53 0.55
C ALA A 266 -24.82 5.81 -0.13
N ARG A 267 -23.49 5.98 -0.19
CA ARG A 267 -22.85 7.11 -0.88
C ARG A 267 -23.06 7.07 -2.40
N ALA A 268 -23.15 5.87 -2.97
CA ALA A 268 -23.48 5.66 -4.38
C ALA A 268 -24.97 5.86 -4.72
N GLY A 269 -25.85 6.01 -3.73
CA GLY A 269 -27.29 6.14 -3.95
C GLY A 269 -27.99 4.84 -4.36
N HIS A 270 -27.39 3.67 -4.08
CA HIS A 270 -27.93 2.36 -4.47
C HIS A 270 -28.59 1.59 -3.32
N ALA A 271 -28.73 2.19 -2.13
CA ALA A 271 -29.19 1.50 -0.92
C ALA A 271 -30.56 0.82 -1.05
N THR A 272 -31.48 1.37 -1.84
CA THR A 272 -32.84 0.86 -2.04
C THR A 272 -32.98 -0.11 -3.21
N GLY A 273 -31.91 -0.34 -3.98
CA GLY A 273 -31.92 -1.21 -5.15
C GLY A 273 -31.24 -2.56 -4.90
N SER A 274 -31.34 -3.46 -5.89
CA SER A 274 -30.59 -4.73 -5.95
C SER A 274 -29.38 -4.68 -6.88
N THR A 275 -29.08 -3.50 -7.44
CA THR A 275 -27.98 -3.29 -8.39
C THR A 275 -26.66 -3.76 -7.77
N TYR A 276 -25.90 -4.55 -8.53
CA TYR A 276 -24.62 -5.16 -8.14
C TYR A 276 -24.66 -6.23 -7.04
N ILE A 277 -25.76 -6.46 -6.31
CA ILE A 277 -25.81 -7.48 -5.25
C ILE A 277 -25.43 -8.86 -5.79
N GLY A 278 -25.95 -9.24 -6.97
CA GLY A 278 -25.61 -10.51 -7.60
C GLY A 278 -24.14 -10.63 -8.01
N LEU A 279 -23.47 -9.52 -8.34
CA LEU A 279 -22.03 -9.49 -8.64
C LEU A 279 -21.21 -9.62 -7.36
N VAL A 280 -21.52 -8.82 -6.34
CA VAL A 280 -20.83 -8.84 -5.04
C VAL A 280 -20.99 -10.19 -4.35
N ARG A 281 -22.20 -10.77 -4.36
CA ARG A 281 -22.44 -12.11 -3.81
C ARG A 281 -21.62 -13.20 -4.50
N ARG A 282 -21.33 -13.09 -5.79
CA ARG A 282 -20.45 -14.04 -6.49
C ARG A 282 -19.00 -13.94 -6.03
N GLY A 283 -18.55 -12.74 -5.65
CA GLY A 283 -17.22 -12.48 -5.11
C GLY A 283 -17.07 -12.79 -3.62
N LEU A 284 -18.15 -13.12 -2.91
CA LEU A 284 -18.08 -13.51 -1.50
C LEU A 284 -17.51 -14.93 -1.32
N PRO A 285 -16.78 -15.17 -0.21
CA PRO A 285 -16.37 -16.52 0.19
C PRO A 285 -17.53 -17.50 0.24
N SER A 286 -17.26 -18.76 -0.14
CA SER A 286 -18.27 -19.82 -0.21
C SER A 286 -19.04 -19.99 1.10
N LEU A 287 -18.36 -19.95 2.25
CA LEU A 287 -18.95 -20.11 3.59
C LEU A 287 -20.09 -19.11 3.85
N ILE A 288 -19.88 -17.83 3.52
CA ILE A 288 -20.90 -16.80 3.70
C ILE A 288 -21.97 -16.93 2.63
N ARG A 289 -21.57 -17.20 1.39
CA ARG A 289 -22.49 -17.32 0.25
C ARG A 289 -23.52 -18.44 0.44
N GLU A 290 -23.14 -19.54 1.07
CA GLU A 290 -24.00 -20.68 1.36
C GLU A 290 -25.12 -20.32 2.36
N LYS A 291 -24.82 -19.46 3.34
CA LYS A 291 -25.79 -19.01 4.36
C LYS A 291 -26.74 -17.93 3.86
N ILE A 292 -26.37 -17.21 2.81
CA ILE A 292 -27.25 -16.24 2.17
C ILE A 292 -28.17 -17.01 1.22
N VAL A 293 -29.34 -17.42 1.71
CA VAL A 293 -30.37 -18.12 0.92
C VAL A 293 -31.26 -17.11 0.19
N GLY A 294 -31.63 -17.41 -1.05
CA GLY A 294 -32.53 -16.57 -1.85
C GLY A 294 -31.84 -15.38 -2.53
N ALA A 295 -32.63 -14.52 -3.18
CA ALA A 295 -32.18 -13.27 -3.77
C ALA A 295 -32.70 -12.12 -2.89
N PRO A 296 -31.84 -11.43 -2.13
CA PRO A 296 -32.28 -10.29 -1.32
C PRO A 296 -32.81 -9.18 -2.23
N ALA A 297 -33.90 -8.54 -1.81
CA ALA A 297 -34.60 -7.52 -2.59
C ALA A 297 -33.79 -6.22 -2.70
N ASP A 298 -33.03 -5.88 -1.66
CA ASP A 298 -32.22 -4.67 -1.59
C ASP A 298 -30.92 -4.90 -0.79
N TRP A 299 -30.06 -3.89 -0.79
CA TRP A 299 -28.78 -3.91 -0.10
C TRP A 299 -28.92 -4.00 1.43
N THR A 300 -29.98 -3.44 1.99
CA THR A 300 -30.21 -3.46 3.44
C THR A 300 -30.48 -4.89 3.91
N ALA A 301 -31.36 -5.60 3.22
CA ALA A 301 -31.66 -7.02 3.48
C ALA A 301 -30.43 -7.91 3.24
N PHE A 302 -29.68 -7.66 2.16
CA PHE A 302 -28.46 -8.42 1.87
C PHE A 302 -27.40 -8.26 2.98
N LEU A 303 -27.09 -7.04 3.37
CA LEU A 303 -26.07 -6.75 4.37
C LEU A 303 -26.51 -7.20 5.77
N ALA A 304 -27.80 -7.09 6.10
CA ALA A 304 -28.35 -7.66 7.33
C ALA A 304 -28.14 -9.18 7.37
N THR A 305 -28.39 -9.88 6.26
CA THR A 305 -28.15 -11.33 6.18
C THR A 305 -26.68 -11.67 6.34
N VAL A 306 -25.76 -10.90 5.76
CA VAL A 306 -24.31 -11.09 5.93
C VAL A 306 -23.90 -10.91 7.39
N ARG A 307 -24.39 -9.88 8.08
CA ARG A 307 -24.12 -9.62 9.51
C ARG A 307 -24.68 -10.71 10.42
N ALA A 308 -25.78 -11.34 10.03
CA ALA A 308 -26.46 -12.38 10.80
C ALA A 308 -25.86 -13.79 10.58
N VAL A 309 -24.82 -13.93 9.75
CA VAL A 309 -24.16 -15.22 9.57
C VAL A 309 -23.51 -15.64 10.89
N ASP A 310 -23.80 -16.88 11.30
CA ASP A 310 -23.29 -17.44 12.54
C ASP A 310 -21.76 -17.43 12.60
N ILE A 311 -21.24 -16.91 13.72
CA ILE A 311 -19.81 -16.70 13.94
C ILE A 311 -19.09 -18.03 14.09
N ASP A 312 -19.70 -18.99 14.79
CA ASP A 312 -19.12 -20.32 14.98
C ASP A 312 -18.99 -21.04 13.64
N HIS A 313 -20.02 -20.98 12.79
CA HIS A 313 -19.95 -21.48 11.42
C HIS A 313 -18.80 -20.85 10.60
N ILE A 314 -18.59 -19.53 10.69
CA ILE A 314 -17.48 -18.87 9.98
C ILE A 314 -16.13 -19.32 10.54
N ARG A 315 -15.99 -19.41 11.86
CA ARG A 315 -14.73 -19.80 12.51
C ARG A 315 -14.36 -21.24 12.14
N ASP A 316 -15.31 -22.15 12.28
CA ASP A 316 -15.10 -23.57 12.05
C ASP A 316 -14.86 -23.83 10.55
N GLY A 317 -15.65 -23.21 9.68
CA GLY A 317 -15.44 -23.28 8.24
C GLY A 317 -14.09 -22.67 7.80
N ALA A 318 -13.66 -21.55 8.39
CA ALA A 318 -12.36 -20.96 8.09
C ALA A 318 -11.20 -21.84 8.58
N ALA A 319 -11.36 -22.52 9.72
CA ALA A 319 -10.39 -23.49 10.21
C ALA A 319 -10.28 -24.69 9.27
N GLU A 320 -11.41 -25.24 8.81
CA GLU A 320 -11.42 -26.35 7.84
C GLU A 320 -10.83 -25.96 6.49
N LEU A 321 -11.16 -24.78 5.95
CA LEU A 321 -10.53 -24.28 4.72
C LEU A 321 -9.02 -24.14 4.85
N ARG A 322 -8.52 -23.69 6.01
CA ARG A 322 -7.07 -23.62 6.27
C ARG A 322 -6.44 -25.01 6.29
N LYS A 323 -7.09 -25.99 6.95
CA LYS A 323 -6.63 -27.39 6.97
C LYS A 323 -6.59 -27.99 5.57
N GLU A 324 -7.64 -27.82 4.77
CA GLU A 324 -7.71 -28.38 3.42
C GLU A 324 -6.67 -27.72 2.51
N ARG A 325 -6.45 -26.41 2.60
CA ARG A 325 -5.38 -25.73 1.88
C ARG A 325 -4.00 -26.26 2.26
N ASP A 326 -3.76 -26.49 3.56
CA ASP A 326 -2.47 -27.01 4.01
C ASP A 326 -2.27 -28.48 3.61
N ARG A 327 -3.34 -29.28 3.57
CA ARG A 327 -3.35 -30.62 2.99
C ARG A 327 -3.05 -30.57 1.48
N GLN A 328 -3.69 -29.67 0.74
CA GLN A 328 -3.44 -29.50 -0.70
C GLN A 328 -1.98 -29.12 -0.96
N LYS A 329 -1.43 -28.17 -0.20
CA LYS A 329 0.01 -27.80 -0.29
C LYS A 329 0.93 -28.99 -0.04
N ARG A 330 0.61 -29.84 0.93
CA ARG A 330 1.39 -31.07 1.21
C ARG A 330 1.31 -32.07 0.06
N LEU A 331 0.14 -32.23 -0.57
CA LEU A 331 -0.03 -33.08 -1.74
C LEU A 331 0.72 -32.53 -2.94
N ASP A 332 0.62 -31.24 -3.22
CA ASP A 332 1.31 -30.57 -4.32
C ASP A 332 2.83 -30.66 -4.14
N GLU A 333 3.34 -30.46 -2.93
CA GLU A 333 4.77 -30.62 -2.63
C GLU A 333 5.23 -32.07 -2.82
N ARG A 334 4.41 -33.06 -2.41
CA ARG A 334 4.69 -34.47 -2.66
C ARG A 334 4.71 -34.79 -4.15
N MET A 335 3.75 -34.28 -4.93
CA MET A 335 3.72 -34.45 -6.38
C MET A 335 4.96 -33.82 -7.03
N ARG A 336 5.33 -32.61 -6.60
CA ARG A 336 6.54 -31.92 -7.07
C ARG A 336 7.81 -32.71 -6.78
N MET A 337 7.93 -33.32 -5.60
CA MET A 337 9.07 -34.20 -5.28
C MET A 337 9.09 -35.45 -6.17
N LEU A 338 7.94 -36.09 -6.37
CA LEU A 338 7.83 -37.25 -7.25
C LEU A 338 8.19 -36.90 -8.70
N GLU A 339 7.70 -35.78 -9.24
CA GLU A 339 8.09 -35.29 -10.57
C GLU A 339 9.59 -35.01 -10.69
N ALA A 340 10.21 -34.47 -9.63
CA ALA A 340 11.65 -34.23 -9.59
C ALA A 340 12.49 -35.52 -9.53
N MET A 341 11.95 -36.60 -8.94
CA MET A 341 12.59 -37.92 -8.88
C MET A 341 12.35 -38.76 -10.14
N ASN A 342 11.16 -38.69 -10.73
CA ASN A 342 10.71 -39.56 -11.82
C ASN A 342 10.93 -39.01 -13.22
N SER A 343 11.67 -37.90 -13.42
CA SER A 343 12.04 -37.43 -14.76
C SER A 343 12.86 -38.53 -15.48
N PRO A 344 12.28 -39.30 -16.42
CA PRO A 344 12.95 -40.45 -17.05
C PRO A 344 14.13 -40.00 -17.92
N THR A 345 14.14 -38.72 -18.27
CA THR A 345 15.23 -38.07 -19.00
C THR A 345 16.31 -37.51 -18.09
N ARG A 346 16.26 -37.65 -16.76
CA ARG A 346 17.33 -37.12 -15.87
C ARG A 346 18.63 -37.91 -16.03
N ALA A 347 18.56 -39.24 -16.06
CA ALA A 347 19.72 -40.10 -16.33
C ALA A 347 20.22 -39.91 -17.77
N ILE A 348 19.31 -39.85 -18.75
CA ILE A 348 19.65 -39.69 -20.17
C ILE A 348 20.22 -38.29 -20.46
N ARG A 349 19.68 -37.21 -19.87
CA ARG A 349 20.26 -35.85 -19.98
C ARG A 349 21.62 -35.75 -19.29
N GLY A 350 21.80 -36.42 -18.14
CA GLY A 350 23.11 -36.49 -17.49
C GLY A 350 24.14 -37.21 -18.35
N GLN A 351 23.75 -38.30 -19.03
CA GLN A 351 24.63 -39.04 -19.94
C GLN A 351 24.91 -38.26 -21.23
N LEU A 352 23.91 -37.63 -21.85
CA LEU A 352 24.09 -36.83 -23.06
C LEU A 352 24.88 -35.54 -22.83
N ALA A 353 24.81 -34.94 -21.64
CA ALA A 353 25.62 -33.78 -21.28
C ALA A 353 27.12 -34.09 -21.13
N ASN A 354 27.47 -35.36 -20.89
CA ASN A 354 28.86 -35.81 -20.76
C ASN A 354 29.44 -36.43 -22.03
N THR A 355 28.63 -36.71 -23.05
CA THR A 355 29.12 -37.17 -24.36
C THR A 355 29.48 -35.98 -25.24
N SER A 356 30.69 -35.45 -25.06
CA SER A 356 31.36 -34.58 -26.04
C SER A 356 31.83 -35.43 -27.22
N ILE A 357 31.14 -35.38 -28.34
CA ILE A 357 31.62 -35.95 -29.61
C ILE A 357 32.68 -34.99 -30.17
N THR A 358 33.94 -35.22 -29.85
CA THR A 358 35.07 -34.63 -30.56
C THR A 358 35.18 -35.29 -31.93
N VAL A 359 34.63 -34.63 -32.96
CA VAL A 359 34.90 -34.96 -34.35
C VAL A 359 36.32 -34.50 -34.66
N THR A 360 37.31 -35.37 -34.44
CA THR A 360 38.65 -35.22 -35.01
C THR A 360 38.59 -35.52 -36.50
N ALA A 361 38.60 -34.47 -37.32
CA ALA A 361 38.82 -34.60 -38.76
C ALA A 361 40.26 -35.08 -39.04
N PRO A 362 40.48 -36.05 -39.95
CA PRO A 362 41.81 -36.53 -40.31
C PRO A 362 42.57 -35.49 -41.15
N LYS A 363 43.85 -35.31 -40.80
CA LYS A 363 44.83 -34.50 -41.56
C LYS A 363 45.14 -35.18 -42.89
N THR A 364 44.62 -34.61 -43.98
CA THR A 364 45.07 -34.91 -45.34
C THR A 364 46.38 -34.15 -45.60
N ARG A 365 47.42 -34.91 -45.94
CA ARG A 365 48.71 -34.39 -46.44
C ARG A 365 48.49 -33.67 -47.77
N GLN A 366 48.96 -32.43 -47.88
CA GLN A 366 49.13 -31.78 -49.18
C GLN A 366 50.48 -32.14 -49.78
N ILE A 367 50.43 -32.64 -51.01
CA ILE A 367 51.53 -32.66 -51.96
C ILE A 367 51.41 -31.38 -52.80
N THR A 368 52.55 -30.73 -52.97
CA THR A 368 52.91 -29.64 -53.90
C THR A 368 52.19 -29.64 -55.25
N THR A 369 51.73 -28.47 -55.71
CA THR A 369 52.27 -27.75 -56.90
C THR A 369 51.48 -26.47 -57.23
N LEU A 370 52.26 -25.39 -57.42
CA LEU A 370 52.15 -24.27 -58.37
C LEU A 370 50.96 -23.28 -58.39
N GLU A 371 51.38 -22.04 -58.70
CA GLU A 371 50.64 -20.91 -59.29
C GLU A 371 49.93 -19.91 -58.34
N GLY A 372 50.76 -19.00 -57.80
CA GLY A 372 50.73 -17.57 -58.19
C GLY A 372 49.48 -16.74 -57.86
N ASN A 373 49.56 -15.91 -56.81
CA ASN A 373 49.92 -14.50 -57.03
C ASN A 373 50.22 -13.77 -55.70
N PRO A 374 51.25 -12.90 -55.67
CA PRO A 374 51.67 -12.12 -54.50
C PRO A 374 51.10 -10.69 -54.57
N PHE A 375 50.68 -10.10 -53.45
CA PHE A 375 50.93 -8.67 -53.12
C PHE A 375 50.38 -8.38 -51.70
N LEU A 376 51.31 -8.01 -50.81
CA LEU A 376 51.20 -7.05 -49.68
C LEU A 376 50.33 -7.50 -48.49
N ASN A 377 50.88 -7.91 -47.33
CA ASN A 377 51.89 -7.32 -46.44
C ASN A 377 51.37 -6.12 -45.61
N ALA A 378 51.59 -6.23 -44.29
CA ALA A 378 51.37 -5.25 -43.21
C ALA A 378 49.90 -4.86 -42.96
N GLY A 379 49.32 -5.08 -41.77
CA GLY A 379 49.84 -4.71 -40.46
C GLY A 379 49.07 -3.47 -39.99
N GLY A 380 48.37 -3.58 -38.85
CA GLY A 380 47.69 -2.43 -38.26
C GLY A 380 46.40 -2.78 -37.56
N GLY A 381 46.50 -3.27 -36.32
CA GLY A 381 45.39 -3.22 -35.39
C GLY A 381 45.15 -1.79 -34.92
N GLN A 382 43.91 -1.34 -34.96
CA GLN A 382 43.34 -0.40 -34.01
C GLN A 382 41.87 -0.74 -33.81
N GLY A 383 41.46 -0.71 -32.55
CA GLY A 383 40.16 -1.19 -32.07
C GLY A 383 38.99 -0.31 -32.46
N SER A 384 37.85 -0.97 -32.63
CA SER A 384 36.53 -0.39 -32.48
C SER A 384 35.84 -1.10 -31.33
N LEU A 385 35.66 -0.37 -30.23
CA LEU A 385 34.76 -0.69 -29.13
C LEU A 385 33.33 -0.72 -29.66
N SER A 386 32.70 -1.89 -29.60
CA SER A 386 31.26 -2.02 -29.66
C SER A 386 30.84 -3.07 -28.64
N TYR A 387 30.17 -2.58 -27.59
CA TYR A 387 29.52 -3.36 -26.54
C TYR A 387 28.61 -4.42 -27.18
N ALA A 388 29.06 -5.68 -27.13
CA ALA A 388 28.22 -6.84 -27.35
C ALA A 388 28.29 -7.71 -26.10
N THR A 389 27.12 -7.89 -25.50
CA THR A 389 26.76 -8.81 -24.43
C THR A 389 27.35 -10.20 -24.69
N VAL A 390 28.50 -10.50 -24.08
CA VAL A 390 29.07 -11.85 -24.04
C VAL A 390 28.42 -12.62 -22.90
N GLY A 391 27.49 -13.49 -23.28
CA GLY A 391 27.18 -14.70 -22.54
C GLY A 391 28.44 -15.56 -22.47
N GLY A 392 29.20 -15.39 -21.40
CA GLY A 392 30.35 -16.23 -21.08
C GLY A 392 29.87 -17.56 -20.51
N GLY A 393 29.88 -18.59 -21.35
CA GLY A 393 29.84 -19.98 -20.92
C GLY A 393 30.96 -20.24 -19.91
N ARG A 394 30.57 -20.62 -18.69
CA ARG A 394 31.51 -21.07 -17.67
C ARG A 394 31.93 -22.49 -17.99
N VAL A 395 33.22 -22.65 -18.21
CA VAL A 395 33.96 -23.90 -18.06
C VAL A 395 33.64 -24.49 -16.68
N ALA A 396 33.22 -25.75 -16.67
CA ALA A 396 32.87 -26.51 -15.48
C ALA A 396 34.13 -26.82 -14.64
N GLY A 397 34.54 -25.86 -13.81
CA GLY A 397 35.29 -26.15 -12.59
C GLY A 397 34.30 -26.63 -11.52
N GLY A 398 34.56 -27.81 -10.95
CA GLY A 398 33.71 -28.47 -9.96
C GLY A 398 33.22 -27.51 -8.88
N THR A 399 31.90 -27.29 -8.84
CA THR A 399 31.28 -26.56 -7.73
C THR A 399 31.25 -27.49 -6.53
N ALA A 400 32.20 -27.31 -5.62
CA ALA A 400 32.10 -27.84 -4.27
C ALA A 400 30.72 -27.47 -3.72
N ALA A 401 29.93 -28.48 -3.34
CA ALA A 401 28.64 -28.29 -2.71
C ALA A 401 28.83 -27.35 -1.51
N ARG A 402 28.28 -26.13 -1.57
CA ARG A 402 28.32 -25.20 -0.45
C ARG A 402 27.57 -25.88 0.69
N THR A 403 28.28 -26.19 1.76
CA THR A 403 27.68 -26.75 2.97
C THR A 403 26.53 -25.84 3.42
N PRO A 404 25.35 -26.40 3.75
CA PRO A 404 24.26 -25.61 4.28
C PRO A 404 24.75 -24.81 5.49
N ARG A 405 24.49 -23.51 5.48
CA ARG A 405 24.82 -22.66 6.62
C ARG A 405 24.01 -23.14 7.83
N PRO A 406 24.60 -23.25 9.04
CA PRO A 406 23.84 -23.57 10.23
C PRO A 406 22.69 -22.55 10.42
N PRO A 407 21.55 -22.99 10.98
CA PRO A 407 20.43 -22.09 11.24
C PRO A 407 20.88 -20.93 12.15
N PRO A 408 20.40 -19.70 11.91
CA PRO A 408 20.76 -18.55 12.75
C PRO A 408 20.33 -18.79 14.20
N THR A 409 21.24 -18.53 15.14
CA THR A 409 20.95 -18.62 16.57
C THR A 409 20.13 -17.41 17.03
N GLU A 410 19.50 -17.48 18.22
CA GLU A 410 18.80 -16.29 18.75
C GLU A 410 19.78 -15.16 19.09
N ALA A 411 21.02 -15.49 19.50
CA ALA A 411 22.07 -14.50 19.71
C ALA A 411 22.40 -13.74 18.40
N ASP A 412 22.47 -14.44 17.25
CA ASP A 412 22.69 -13.80 15.95
C ASP A 412 21.55 -12.83 15.59
N ARG A 413 20.31 -13.22 15.89
CA ARG A 413 19.12 -12.39 15.64
C ARG A 413 19.12 -11.14 16.51
N VAL A 414 19.42 -11.28 17.80
CA VAL A 414 19.53 -10.14 18.73
C VAL A 414 20.64 -9.19 18.29
N ALA A 415 21.82 -9.73 17.95
CA ALA A 415 22.94 -8.93 17.45
C ALA A 415 22.59 -8.19 16.15
N LEU A 416 21.86 -8.84 15.23
CA LEU A 416 21.46 -8.22 13.97
C LEU A 416 20.40 -7.13 14.18
N ARG A 417 19.44 -7.30 15.10
CA ARG A 417 18.49 -6.26 15.49
C ARG A 417 19.20 -5.04 16.09
N ALA A 418 20.19 -5.26 16.95
CA ALA A 418 20.99 -4.18 17.54
C ALA A 418 21.73 -3.36 16.46
N ARG A 419 22.34 -4.04 15.47
CA ARG A 419 23.00 -3.35 14.33
C ARG A 419 22.02 -2.61 13.42
N LEU A 420 20.81 -3.14 13.23
CA LEU A 420 19.75 -2.42 12.51
C LEU A 420 19.33 -1.16 13.26
N ALA A 421 19.25 -1.20 14.60
CA ALA A 421 18.93 -0.04 15.42
C ALA A 421 20.04 1.02 15.43
N GLU A 422 21.31 0.61 15.35
CA GLU A 422 22.46 1.53 15.24
C GLU A 422 22.41 2.37 13.95
N MET A 423 21.91 1.81 12.86
CA MET A 423 21.72 2.54 11.61
C MET A 423 20.34 3.19 11.52
N LEU A 424 20.28 4.47 11.87
CA LEU A 424 19.07 5.28 11.73
C LEU A 424 18.57 5.28 10.28
N HIS A 425 17.32 4.82 10.08
CA HIS A 425 16.62 4.86 8.80
C HIS A 425 15.97 6.23 8.63
N HIS A 426 16.42 6.99 7.63
CA HIS A 426 15.99 8.37 7.42
C HIS A 426 14.64 8.47 6.69
N PRO A 427 13.79 9.47 7.03
CA PRO A 427 12.57 9.75 6.28
C PRO A 427 12.88 10.22 4.85
N ASN A 428 11.92 10.11 3.93
CA ASN A 428 12.09 10.50 2.51
C ASN A 428 12.03 12.03 2.30
N THR A 429 12.84 12.77 3.02
CA THR A 429 13.02 14.22 2.90
C THR A 429 14.39 14.52 2.26
N GLU A 430 14.61 15.76 1.83
CA GLU A 430 15.93 16.16 1.32
C GLU A 430 17.02 15.99 2.39
N ALA A 431 16.74 16.45 3.62
CA ALA A 431 17.62 16.25 4.76
C ALA A 431 17.93 14.75 5.01
N GLY A 432 16.92 13.87 4.90
CA GLY A 432 17.10 12.43 5.05
C GLY A 432 17.96 11.81 3.95
N ARG A 433 17.85 12.30 2.70
CA ARG A 433 18.71 11.88 1.58
C ARG A 433 20.16 12.31 1.80
N THR A 434 20.40 13.53 2.28
CA THR A 434 21.74 14.01 2.61
C THR A 434 22.36 13.20 3.76
N ALA A 435 21.59 12.92 4.82
CA ALA A 435 22.04 12.13 5.96
C ALA A 435 22.36 10.67 5.57
N HIS A 436 21.54 10.06 4.72
CA HIS A 436 21.81 8.74 4.16
C HIS A 436 23.10 8.71 3.31
N GLN A 437 23.34 9.72 2.47
CA GLN A 437 24.60 9.82 1.73
C GLN A 437 25.81 9.96 2.67
N ALA A 438 25.67 10.72 3.77
CA ALA A 438 26.71 10.81 4.80
C ALA A 438 26.96 9.45 5.47
N GLN A 439 25.91 8.69 5.81
CA GLN A 439 26.05 7.33 6.34
C GLN A 439 26.74 6.38 5.36
N GLN A 440 26.43 6.46 4.06
CA GLN A 440 27.10 5.63 3.05
C GLN A 440 28.60 5.96 2.96
N ARG A 441 28.98 7.23 3.04
CA ARG A 441 30.39 7.64 3.08
C ARG A 441 31.09 7.14 4.34
N ALA A 442 30.49 7.33 5.51
CA ALA A 442 31.03 6.84 6.78
C ALA A 442 31.18 5.31 6.79
N TRP A 443 30.24 4.59 6.17
CA TRP A 443 30.33 3.15 6.01
C TRP A 443 31.52 2.74 5.14
N ILE A 444 31.72 3.41 4.00
CA ILE A 444 32.84 3.16 3.08
C ILE A 444 34.18 3.49 3.76
N GLU A 445 34.25 4.56 4.55
CA GLU A 445 35.45 4.93 5.32
C GLU A 445 35.77 3.88 6.39
N LYS A 446 34.75 3.41 7.13
CA LYS A 446 34.90 2.44 8.23
C LYS A 446 35.26 1.04 7.72
N HIS A 447 34.65 0.60 6.61
CA HIS A 447 34.74 -0.78 6.16
C HIS A 447 35.58 -0.95 4.89
N GLY A 448 35.78 0.11 4.11
CA GLY A 448 36.41 0.05 2.80
C GLY A 448 35.40 -0.06 1.65
N ALA A 449 35.75 0.51 0.49
CA ALA A 449 34.88 0.51 -0.67
C ALA A 449 34.62 -0.90 -1.21
N GLU A 450 35.57 -1.84 -1.14
CA GLU A 450 35.41 -3.19 -1.69
C GLU A 450 34.83 -4.21 -0.69
N THR A 451 34.50 -3.76 0.53
CA THR A 451 34.04 -4.66 1.57
C THR A 451 32.66 -5.19 1.27
N LYS A 452 32.50 -6.50 1.44
CA LYS A 452 31.21 -7.18 1.27
C LYS A 452 30.31 -6.90 2.47
N VAL A 453 29.02 -6.77 2.19
CA VAL A 453 28.00 -6.70 3.22
C VAL A 453 27.83 -8.08 3.86
N THR A 454 27.88 -8.12 5.18
CA THR A 454 27.76 -9.30 6.02
C THR A 454 26.91 -8.95 7.24
N GLU A 455 26.61 -9.94 8.08
CA GLU A 455 25.89 -9.70 9.35
C GLU A 455 26.59 -8.73 10.30
N LEU A 456 27.91 -8.58 10.16
CA LEU A 456 28.73 -7.69 10.97
C LEU A 456 28.90 -6.30 10.35
N THR A 457 28.53 -6.11 9.08
CA THR A 457 28.75 -4.89 8.30
C THR A 457 27.44 -4.35 7.75
N ALA A 458 26.57 -3.90 8.66
CA ALA A 458 25.24 -3.35 8.35
C ALA A 458 25.32 -2.20 7.34
N TYR A 459 24.48 -2.19 6.31
CA TYR A 459 24.52 -1.20 5.23
C TYR A 459 23.32 -0.23 5.26
N PRO A 460 23.52 1.11 5.16
CA PRO A 460 22.45 2.10 5.27
C PRO A 460 21.28 1.86 4.30
N LEU A 461 20.04 2.06 4.78
CA LEU A 461 18.82 1.89 3.99
C LEU A 461 18.43 3.19 3.28
N ARG A 462 18.02 3.10 2.00
CA ARG A 462 17.62 4.26 1.21
C ARG A 462 16.37 4.93 1.82
N PRO A 463 16.33 6.26 1.96
CA PRO A 463 15.15 6.97 2.43
C PRO A 463 13.91 6.68 1.57
N GLY A 464 12.75 6.56 2.21
CA GLY A 464 11.47 6.25 1.54
C GLY A 464 11.27 4.80 1.12
N THR A 465 12.23 3.92 1.40
CA THR A 465 12.01 2.47 1.35
C THR A 465 11.41 1.99 2.67
N LEU A 466 10.87 0.77 2.67
CA LEU A 466 10.41 0.12 3.89
C LEU A 466 11.59 -0.35 4.77
N PRO A 467 11.37 -0.53 6.09
CA PRO A 467 12.35 -1.12 6.99
C PRO A 467 12.82 -2.51 6.50
N ALA A 468 14.04 -2.91 6.86
CA ALA A 468 14.52 -4.25 6.54
C ALA A 468 13.64 -5.31 7.22
N ASN A 469 13.39 -6.44 6.53
CA ASN A 469 12.57 -7.56 7.01
C ASN A 469 11.05 -7.27 7.09
N SER A 470 10.54 -6.33 6.28
CA SER A 470 9.11 -5.98 6.20
C SER A 470 8.39 -6.63 5.00
N ASN A 471 8.91 -7.74 4.47
CA ASN A 471 8.50 -8.33 3.18
C ASN A 471 8.66 -7.38 1.98
N GLU A 472 9.70 -6.57 2.01
CA GLU A 472 10.08 -5.68 0.92
C GLU A 472 10.69 -6.42 -0.28
N CYS A 473 10.56 -5.82 -1.45
CA CYS A 473 11.29 -6.18 -2.65
C CYS A 473 12.74 -5.73 -2.54
N PHE A 474 13.70 -6.64 -2.64
CA PHE A 474 15.14 -6.29 -2.62
C PHE A 474 15.59 -5.46 -3.82
N GLY A 475 14.78 -5.37 -4.87
CA GLY A 475 15.05 -4.54 -6.03
C GLY A 475 14.72 -3.05 -5.80
N CYS A 476 13.67 -2.71 -5.06
CA CYS A 476 13.19 -1.33 -4.93
C CYS A 476 12.90 -0.87 -3.50
N GLY A 477 12.95 -1.77 -2.52
CA GLY A 477 12.66 -1.48 -1.11
C GLY A 477 11.18 -1.25 -0.80
N GLN A 478 10.26 -1.53 -1.73
CA GLN A 478 8.81 -1.40 -1.55
C GLN A 478 8.15 -2.78 -1.40
N SER A 479 6.94 -2.85 -0.85
CA SER A 479 6.16 -4.10 -0.72
C SER A 479 5.33 -4.40 -1.98
N GLY A 480 4.60 -5.52 -1.97
CA GLY A 480 3.66 -5.90 -3.05
C GLY A 480 4.24 -6.74 -4.19
N HIS A 481 5.56 -6.92 -4.27
CA HIS A 481 6.19 -7.76 -5.29
C HIS A 481 7.57 -8.29 -4.85
N ILE A 482 8.14 -9.23 -5.62
CA ILE A 482 9.48 -9.80 -5.40
C ILE A 482 10.49 -9.24 -6.42
N ALA A 483 11.79 -9.30 -6.13
CA ALA A 483 12.84 -8.70 -6.97
C ALA A 483 12.81 -9.11 -8.47
N PRO A 484 12.55 -10.38 -8.84
CA PRO A 484 12.39 -10.76 -10.26
C PRO A 484 11.21 -10.10 -10.96
N LYS A 485 10.16 -9.72 -10.22
CA LYS A 485 8.95 -9.04 -10.71
C LYS A 485 8.97 -7.55 -10.39
N CYS A 486 10.15 -6.97 -10.11
CA CYS A 486 10.27 -5.56 -9.79
C CYS A 486 10.00 -4.70 -11.03
N PRO A 487 9.00 -3.79 -10.99
CA PRO A 487 8.64 -2.96 -12.13
C PRO A 487 9.66 -1.84 -12.39
N LEU A 488 10.56 -1.56 -11.44
CA LEU A 488 11.60 -0.56 -11.63
C LEU A 488 12.70 -1.08 -12.57
N PRO A 489 13.16 -0.23 -13.52
CA PRO A 489 14.31 -0.52 -14.37
C PRO A 489 15.58 -0.65 -13.50
N MET A 490 16.59 -1.38 -13.99
CA MET A 490 17.76 -1.77 -13.19
C MET A 490 18.51 -0.56 -12.61
N GLU A 491 18.52 0.58 -13.29
CA GLU A 491 19.21 1.82 -12.89
C GLU A 491 18.54 2.49 -11.70
N ARG A 492 17.23 2.29 -11.49
CA ARG A 492 16.48 2.83 -10.36
C ARG A 492 16.42 1.88 -9.16
N ARG A 493 16.95 0.66 -9.30
CA ARG A 493 16.96 -0.33 -8.22
C ARG A 493 17.87 0.10 -7.08
N LEU A 494 17.72 -0.58 -5.95
CA LEU A 494 18.59 -0.41 -4.80
C LEU A 494 20.04 -0.74 -5.17
N ASN A 495 20.98 -0.13 -4.47
CA ASN A 495 22.38 -0.51 -4.58
C ASN A 495 22.51 -2.00 -4.19
N ILE A 496 23.37 -2.75 -4.88
CA ILE A 496 23.62 -4.16 -4.60
C ILE A 496 23.94 -4.43 -3.12
N ARG A 497 24.65 -3.51 -2.45
CA ARG A 497 24.97 -3.62 -1.02
C ARG A 497 23.74 -3.53 -0.12
N GLU A 498 22.83 -2.62 -0.43
CA GLU A 498 21.57 -2.50 0.30
C GLU A 498 20.68 -3.74 0.03
N ALA A 499 20.65 -4.22 -1.22
CA ALA A 499 19.91 -5.44 -1.57
C ALA A 499 20.46 -6.67 -0.82
N ASP A 500 21.78 -6.83 -0.75
CA ASP A 500 22.45 -7.89 0.00
C ASP A 500 22.17 -7.78 1.50
N TRP A 501 22.20 -6.56 2.06
CA TRP A 501 21.86 -6.32 3.46
C TRP A 501 20.43 -6.74 3.79
N ARG A 502 19.46 -6.38 2.95
CA ARG A 502 18.06 -6.78 3.11
C ARG A 502 17.89 -8.31 3.00
N ALA A 503 18.64 -8.94 2.10
CA ALA A 503 18.66 -10.40 1.98
C ALA A 503 19.18 -11.08 3.26
N ILE A 504 20.25 -10.56 3.86
CA ILE A 504 20.80 -11.02 5.14
C ILE A 504 19.76 -10.85 6.25
N CYS A 505 19.18 -9.65 6.39
CA CYS A 505 18.15 -9.36 7.39
C CYS A 505 16.98 -10.34 7.29
N ARG A 506 16.47 -10.57 6.07
CA ARG A 506 15.39 -11.53 5.85
C ARG A 506 15.81 -12.97 6.15
N SER A 507 17.05 -13.36 5.84
CA SER A 507 17.52 -14.72 6.11
C SER A 507 17.69 -15.01 7.60
N VAL A 508 18.08 -14.02 8.39
CA VAL A 508 18.40 -14.19 9.82
C VAL A 508 17.18 -13.94 10.70
N LEU A 509 16.45 -12.85 10.46
CA LEU A 509 15.34 -12.40 11.31
C LEU A 509 14.02 -13.07 10.99
N ARG A 510 13.86 -13.60 9.77
CA ARG A 510 12.67 -14.38 9.48
C ARG A 510 12.76 -15.67 10.28
N ILE A 511 11.87 -15.78 11.25
CA ILE A 511 11.60 -17.04 11.94
C ILE A 511 11.10 -17.99 10.86
N THR A 512 12.01 -18.77 10.29
CA THR A 512 11.63 -20.06 9.75
C THR A 512 11.19 -20.83 10.97
N PHE A 513 9.88 -20.93 11.18
CA PHE A 513 9.34 -22.03 11.96
C PHE A 513 9.97 -23.27 11.33
N ALA A 514 10.96 -23.86 12.01
CA ALA A 514 11.45 -25.16 11.62
C ALA A 514 10.20 -26.01 11.56
N THR A 515 9.83 -26.48 10.37
CA THR A 515 8.80 -27.50 10.24
C THR A 515 9.21 -28.59 11.23
N PRO A 516 8.42 -28.87 12.27
CA PRO A 516 8.84 -29.79 13.32
C PRO A 516 9.26 -31.08 12.64
N VAL A 517 10.50 -31.51 12.88
CA VAL A 517 11.01 -32.78 12.39
C VAL A 517 10.12 -33.83 13.04
N ARG A 518 9.21 -34.38 12.24
CA ARG A 518 8.27 -35.39 12.69
C ARG A 518 9.07 -36.68 12.84
N TYR A 519 9.43 -37.03 14.08
CA TYR A 519 10.02 -38.32 14.37
C TYR A 519 8.99 -39.39 14.03
N ILE A 520 9.32 -40.23 13.04
CA ILE A 520 8.56 -41.43 12.72
C ILE A 520 9.25 -42.55 13.51
N ALA A 521 8.67 -42.94 14.64
CA ALA A 521 9.01 -44.22 15.25
C ALA A 521 8.36 -45.30 14.40
N ILE A 522 9.17 -46.21 13.85
CA ILE A 522 8.70 -47.43 13.20
C ILE A 522 8.75 -48.48 14.30
N ASP A 523 7.60 -49.04 14.67
CA ASP A 523 7.56 -50.18 15.58
C ASP A 523 8.08 -51.46 14.90
N ASP A 524 8.43 -52.47 15.69
CA ASP A 524 8.97 -53.75 15.21
C ASP A 524 8.00 -54.55 14.31
N TYR A 525 6.80 -54.02 14.05
CA TYR A 525 5.79 -54.61 13.17
C TYR A 525 5.47 -53.75 11.93
N GLY A 526 6.24 -52.68 11.67
CA GLY A 526 6.10 -51.85 10.47
C GLY A 526 4.91 -50.88 10.49
N GLY A 527 4.32 -50.63 11.65
CA GLY A 527 3.29 -49.62 11.87
C GLY A 527 3.89 -48.21 11.95
N ILE A 528 3.38 -47.29 11.11
CA ILE A 528 3.74 -45.87 11.18
C ILE A 528 2.78 -45.20 12.19
N ALA A 529 3.15 -45.16 13.47
CA ALA A 529 2.42 -44.39 14.48
C ALA A 529 2.99 -42.96 14.55
N ALA A 530 2.12 -41.96 14.38
CA ALA A 530 2.49 -40.57 14.62
C ALA A 530 2.48 -40.31 16.13
N VAL A 531 3.66 -40.25 16.74
CA VAL A 531 3.79 -39.90 18.17
C VAL A 531 3.46 -38.42 18.34
N GLU A 532 2.41 -38.10 19.09
CA GLU A 532 2.14 -36.73 19.53
C GLU A 532 3.19 -36.28 20.57
N PRO A 533 3.78 -35.07 20.46
CA PRO A 533 4.83 -34.61 21.37
C PRO A 533 4.37 -34.20 22.78
N SER A 534 3.17 -34.56 23.25
CA SER A 534 2.50 -33.86 24.35
C SER A 534 2.57 -34.52 25.74
N ALA A 535 3.36 -35.58 25.97
CA ALA A 535 3.25 -36.35 27.22
C ALA A 535 4.56 -36.73 27.96
N TYR A 536 5.72 -36.11 27.70
CA TYR A 536 6.98 -36.52 28.36
C TYR A 536 7.93 -35.37 28.73
N ILE A 537 7.41 -34.30 29.34
CA ILE A 537 8.25 -33.32 30.07
C ILE A 537 7.54 -32.94 31.37
N GLU A 538 7.38 -33.90 32.27
CA GLU A 538 7.07 -33.64 33.69
C GLU A 538 7.27 -34.94 34.50
N GLU A 539 8.52 -35.44 34.60
CA GLU A 539 8.96 -36.43 35.61
C GLU A 539 10.43 -36.84 35.36
N LEU A 540 11.38 -35.92 35.54
CA LEU A 540 12.81 -36.26 35.68
C LEU A 540 13.53 -35.26 36.63
N GLU A 541 12.92 -35.00 37.78
CA GLU A 541 13.59 -34.37 38.93
C GLU A 541 13.37 -35.21 40.19
N ASP A 542 13.82 -36.46 40.17
CA ASP A 542 14.17 -37.16 41.42
C ASP A 542 15.16 -38.31 41.14
N GLN A 543 16.43 -37.96 40.91
CA GLN A 543 17.53 -38.92 41.00
C GLN A 543 18.31 -38.63 42.28
N GLY A 544 18.03 -39.49 43.26
CA GLY A 544 18.61 -39.49 44.59
C GLY A 544 20.14 -39.47 44.57
N ASN A 545 20.66 -38.56 45.38
CA ASN A 545 22.05 -38.49 45.77
C ASN A 545 22.35 -39.68 46.70
N GLY A 546 22.92 -40.75 46.16
CA GLY A 546 23.36 -41.91 46.93
C GLY A 546 24.65 -41.60 47.68
N GLU A 547 24.56 -41.26 48.96
CA GLU A 547 25.68 -41.38 49.90
C GLU A 547 25.81 -42.85 50.32
N GLY A 548 26.86 -43.50 49.84
CA GLY A 548 27.31 -44.78 50.36
C GLY A 548 28.18 -44.59 51.62
N PRO A 549 28.14 -45.51 52.59
CA PRO A 549 28.91 -45.38 53.83
C PRO A 549 30.35 -45.83 53.61
N SER A 550 31.30 -45.02 54.10
CA SER A 550 32.68 -45.45 54.33
C SER A 550 33.15 -44.96 55.70
N GLU A 551 33.28 -45.95 56.59
CA GLU A 551 34.03 -46.03 57.86
C GLU A 551 33.66 -45.12 59.05
#